data_AF-A0A5A7VN93-F1
#
_entry.id   AF-A0A5A7VN93-F1
#
_cell.length_a   1.000
_cell.length_b   1.000
_cell.length_c   1.000
_cell.angle_alpha   90.00
_cell.angle_beta   90.00
_cell.angle_gamma   90.00
#
_symmetry.space_group_name_H-M   'P 1'
#
loop_
_entity.id
_entity.type
_entity.pdbx_description
1 polymer ?
#
loop_
_entity_poly.entity_id
_entity_poly.type
_entity_poly.pdbx_seq_one_letter_code
_entity_poly.pdbx_strand_id
1 'polypeptide(L)'
;MNKAWSVTASRRLGLAILGVGLSIVGGCATAPPRNSGNICQIFDQYPGWYSDARATQKRWGTPINVLMAFVQRESGFREKARPRRPRFLFIPLPRRSSAYGYAQAQDPVWKAYRKATGRWFKSRTDMDDSLDFIGWYTDRIHRELGISKWDPRHLYIAYHEGIGGYRTGRWRHEDGLLETAAAVDHRAREYGAQLRRCR
;
A
#
# COMPACT_ATOMS: atom_id res chain seq x y z
N MET A 1 -1.50 -68.01 59.48
CA MET A 1 -0.39 -67.50 60.32
C MET A 1 0.15 -66.23 59.66
N ASN A 2 0.00 -65.07 60.34
CA ASN A 2 0.95 -63.95 60.48
C ASN A 2 1.47 -63.29 59.18
N LYS A 3 1.51 -61.96 58.96
CA LYS A 3 1.54 -60.75 59.78
C LYS A 3 1.35 -59.54 58.85
N ALA A 4 0.96 -58.41 59.44
CA ALA A 4 0.74 -57.09 58.83
C ALA A 4 2.04 -56.37 58.39
N TRP A 5 1.89 -55.06 58.11
CA TRP A 5 2.87 -53.99 57.84
C TRP A 5 3.17 -53.76 56.34
N SER A 6 3.07 -52.56 55.76
CA SER A 6 2.90 -51.20 56.28
C SER A 6 2.48 -50.25 55.14
N VAL A 7 1.62 -49.28 55.45
CA VAL A 7 1.28 -48.14 54.59
C VAL A 7 2.39 -47.09 54.72
N THR A 8 2.92 -46.57 53.62
CA THR A 8 3.62 -45.27 53.63
C THR A 8 3.46 -44.51 52.32
N ALA A 9 2.79 -43.36 52.43
CA ALA A 9 2.94 -42.10 51.71
C ALA A 9 3.39 -42.09 50.22
N SER A 10 2.60 -41.43 49.37
CA SER A 10 2.88 -40.01 49.10
C SER A 10 1.67 -39.31 48.46
N ARG A 11 1.19 -38.25 49.10
CA ARG A 11 0.37 -37.23 48.44
C ARG A 11 1.32 -36.39 47.59
N ARG A 12 1.16 -36.41 46.26
CA ARG A 12 1.72 -35.37 45.40
C ARG A 12 0.57 -34.53 44.86
N LEU A 13 0.26 -33.46 45.58
CA LEU A 13 -0.59 -32.39 45.10
C LEU A 13 0.22 -31.62 44.04
N GLY A 14 0.10 -32.03 42.77
CA GLY A 14 0.75 -31.35 41.66
C GLY A 14 0.02 -30.05 41.34
N LEU A 15 0.61 -28.92 41.72
CA LEU A 15 0.21 -27.58 41.26
C LEU A 15 0.40 -27.52 39.73
N ALA A 16 -0.68 -27.61 38.97
CA ALA A 16 -0.67 -27.32 37.55
C ALA A 16 -0.61 -25.79 37.37
N ILE A 17 0.61 -25.24 37.35
CA ILE A 17 0.83 -23.85 36.95
C ILE A 17 0.60 -23.79 35.44
N LEU A 18 -0.56 -23.26 35.07
CA LEU A 18 -0.95 -22.94 33.70
C LEU A 18 0.00 -21.84 33.18
N GLY A 19 1.12 -22.24 32.56
CA GLY A 19 2.04 -21.33 31.89
C GLY A 19 1.35 -20.69 30.69
N VAL A 20 0.79 -19.50 30.88
CA VAL A 20 0.31 -18.65 29.78
C VAL A 20 1.53 -18.23 28.97
N GLY A 21 1.78 -18.95 27.88
CA GLY A 21 2.82 -18.61 26.91
C GLY A 21 2.51 -17.26 26.28
N LEU A 22 3.34 -16.27 26.59
CA LEU A 22 3.32 -14.95 25.97
C LEU A 22 3.73 -15.10 24.50
N SER A 23 2.73 -15.34 23.64
CA SER A 23 2.92 -15.37 22.19
C SER A 23 3.21 -13.96 21.72
N ILE A 24 4.48 -13.63 21.52
CA ILE A 24 4.90 -12.40 20.85
C ILE A 24 4.48 -12.55 19.39
N VAL A 25 3.29 -12.07 19.05
CA VAL A 25 2.87 -11.91 17.65
C VAL A 25 3.71 -10.77 17.08
N GLY A 26 4.89 -11.13 16.55
CA GLY A 26 5.68 -10.23 15.72
C GLY A 26 4.83 -9.85 14.50
N GLY A 27 4.30 -8.63 14.50
CA GLY A 27 3.60 -8.10 13.34
C GLY A 27 4.57 -8.06 12.16
N CYS A 28 4.33 -8.90 11.15
CA CYS A 28 5.06 -8.86 9.89
C CYS A 28 4.68 -7.57 9.16
N ALA A 29 5.41 -6.49 9.40
CA ALA A 29 5.33 -5.29 8.57
C ALA A 29 6.22 -5.49 7.34
N THR A 30 5.68 -5.25 6.15
CA THR A 30 6.52 -5.32 4.94
C THR A 30 7.45 -4.12 4.91
N ALA A 31 8.77 -4.38 4.94
CA ALA A 31 9.77 -3.32 4.82
C ALA A 31 9.71 -2.69 3.41
N PRO A 32 10.04 -1.39 3.25
CA PRO A 32 10.25 -0.83 1.93
C PRO A 32 11.40 -1.53 1.18
N PRO A 33 11.37 -1.59 -0.17
CA PRO A 33 12.46 -2.14 -0.96
C PRO A 33 13.79 -1.45 -0.66
N ARG A 34 14.86 -2.24 -0.62
CA ARG A 34 16.21 -1.72 -0.35
C ARG A 34 16.67 -0.76 -1.43
N ASN A 35 16.28 -1.03 -2.67
CA ASN A 35 16.54 -0.15 -3.80
C ASN A 35 15.24 0.14 -4.56
N SER A 36 14.57 1.22 -4.17
CA SER A 36 13.40 1.70 -4.91
C SER A 36 13.76 2.33 -6.27
N GLY A 37 15.05 2.48 -6.61
CA GLY A 37 15.55 2.95 -7.91
C GLY A 37 15.36 1.96 -9.05
N ASN A 38 15.27 0.66 -8.73
CA ASN A 38 15.33 -0.42 -9.71
C ASN A 38 14.14 -1.36 -9.55
N ILE A 39 13.22 -1.37 -10.51
CA ILE A 39 11.99 -2.17 -10.46
C ILE A 39 12.26 -3.68 -10.51
N CYS A 40 13.33 -4.14 -11.17
CA CYS A 40 13.68 -5.56 -11.15
C CYS A 40 14.09 -5.98 -9.73
N GLN A 41 14.93 -5.18 -9.06
CA GLN A 41 15.31 -5.46 -7.66
C GLN A 41 14.12 -5.38 -6.70
N ILE A 42 13.15 -4.48 -6.95
CA ILE A 42 11.89 -4.44 -6.18
C ILE A 42 11.15 -5.77 -6.33
N PHE A 43 11.02 -6.29 -7.56
CA PHE A 43 10.32 -7.54 -7.82
C PHE A 43 11.11 -8.80 -7.41
N ASP A 44 12.45 -8.76 -7.44
CA ASP A 44 13.28 -9.83 -6.88
C ASP A 44 13.09 -9.93 -5.36
N GLN A 45 13.00 -8.78 -4.69
CA GLN A 45 12.75 -8.71 -3.25
C GLN A 45 11.30 -9.05 -2.89
N TYR A 46 10.33 -8.66 -3.72
CA TYR A 46 8.90 -8.88 -3.52
C TYR A 46 8.23 -9.45 -4.79
N PRO A 47 8.41 -10.75 -5.11
CA PRO A 47 7.86 -11.34 -6.33
C PRO A 47 6.33 -11.29 -6.42
N GLY A 48 5.65 -11.30 -5.26
CA GLY A 48 4.19 -11.13 -5.19
C GLY A 48 3.73 -9.81 -5.79
N TRP A 49 4.46 -8.71 -5.57
CA TRP A 49 4.10 -7.39 -6.08
C TRP A 49 4.11 -7.32 -7.60
N TYR A 50 4.96 -8.13 -8.25
CA TYR A 50 4.92 -8.25 -9.71
C TYR A 50 3.63 -8.89 -10.19
N SER A 51 3.22 -9.98 -9.54
CA SER A 51 1.97 -10.68 -9.84
C SER A 51 0.77 -9.76 -9.64
N ASP A 52 0.75 -9.01 -8.54
CA ASP A 52 -0.29 -8.03 -8.21
C ASP A 52 -0.37 -6.90 -9.25
N ALA A 53 0.78 -6.34 -9.63
CA ALA A 53 0.86 -5.27 -10.63
C ALA A 53 0.43 -5.77 -12.02
N ARG A 54 0.84 -6.99 -12.40
CA ARG A 54 0.44 -7.63 -13.65
C ARG A 54 -1.05 -7.94 -13.69
N ALA A 55 -1.63 -8.42 -12.58
CA ALA A 55 -3.07 -8.65 -12.45
C ALA A 55 -3.85 -7.34 -12.59
N THR A 56 -3.39 -6.28 -11.91
CA THR A 56 -3.95 -4.93 -12.01
C THR A 56 -3.87 -4.39 -13.45
N GLN A 57 -2.71 -4.52 -14.10
CA GLN A 57 -2.55 -4.12 -15.50
C GLN A 57 -3.50 -4.88 -16.42
N LYS A 58 -3.65 -6.20 -16.24
CA LYS A 58 -4.58 -7.00 -17.05
C LYS A 58 -6.03 -6.55 -16.86
N ARG A 59 -6.40 -6.21 -15.63
CA ARG A 59 -7.78 -5.83 -15.29
C ARG A 59 -8.14 -4.42 -15.72
N TRP A 60 -7.24 -3.45 -15.50
CA TRP A 60 -7.52 -2.03 -15.66
C TRP A 60 -6.72 -1.37 -16.79
N GLY A 61 -5.76 -2.05 -17.40
CA GLY A 61 -4.94 -1.53 -18.50
C GLY A 61 -3.85 -0.53 -18.09
N THR A 62 -3.74 -0.16 -16.81
CA THR A 62 -2.70 0.77 -16.33
C THR A 62 -1.35 0.05 -16.32
N PRO A 63 -0.31 0.59 -16.99
CA PRO A 63 0.99 -0.09 -17.10
C PRO A 63 1.66 -0.33 -15.74
N ILE A 64 2.35 -1.48 -15.59
CA ILE A 64 3.06 -1.85 -14.35
C ILE A 64 4.02 -0.75 -13.89
N ASN A 65 4.78 -0.18 -14.83
CA ASN A 65 5.73 0.89 -14.52
C ASN A 65 5.05 2.16 -13.99
N VAL A 66 3.83 2.48 -14.45
CA VAL A 66 3.04 3.62 -13.96
C VAL A 66 2.49 3.32 -12.56
N LEU A 67 1.92 2.13 -12.36
CA LEU A 67 1.43 1.67 -11.06
C LEU A 67 2.52 1.75 -9.99
N MET A 68 3.70 1.20 -10.28
CA MET A 68 4.82 1.18 -9.32
C MET A 68 5.43 2.56 -9.10
N ALA A 69 5.43 3.45 -10.10
CA ALA A 69 5.85 4.84 -9.93
C ALA A 69 4.91 5.61 -9.00
N PHE A 70 3.60 5.37 -9.11
CA PHE A 70 2.60 5.97 -8.22
C PHE A 70 2.80 5.47 -6.78
N VAL A 71 2.91 4.15 -6.56
CA VAL A 71 3.17 3.61 -5.22
C VAL A 71 4.45 4.19 -4.61
N GLN A 72 5.52 4.31 -5.40
CA GLN A 72 6.75 4.93 -4.94
C GLN A 72 6.50 6.38 -4.52
N ARG A 73 5.82 7.17 -5.34
CA ARG A 73 5.60 8.58 -5.02
C ARG A 73 4.70 8.77 -3.81
N GLU A 74 3.61 8.02 -3.74
CA GLU A 74 2.58 8.17 -2.71
C GLU A 74 3.07 7.69 -1.34
N SER A 75 3.81 6.59 -1.28
CA SER A 75 4.16 5.96 0.00
C SER A 75 5.65 5.69 0.18
N GLY A 76 6.46 5.78 -0.86
CA GLY A 76 7.82 5.24 -0.85
C GLY A 76 7.84 3.75 -0.56
N PHE A 77 6.80 3.01 -0.99
CA PHE A 77 6.57 1.61 -0.65
C PHE A 77 6.42 1.35 0.86
N ARG A 78 5.83 2.28 1.60
CA ARG A 78 5.52 2.08 3.03
C ARG A 78 4.07 1.69 3.21
N GLU A 79 3.87 0.46 3.69
CA GLU A 79 2.57 -0.15 3.97
C GLU A 79 1.63 0.74 4.79
N LYS A 80 2.17 1.46 5.78
CA LYS A 80 1.39 2.31 6.71
C LYS A 80 1.67 3.79 6.52
N ALA A 81 2.04 4.21 5.30
CA ALA A 81 2.25 5.61 4.97
C ALA A 81 1.03 6.45 5.38
N ARG A 82 1.29 7.56 6.08
CA ARG A 82 0.27 8.51 6.54
C ARG A 82 0.83 9.93 6.45
N PRO A 83 -0.01 10.94 6.18
CA PRO A 83 0.37 12.33 6.29
C PRO A 83 0.95 12.67 7.66
N ARG A 84 1.91 13.59 7.68
CA ARG A 84 2.54 14.08 8.91
C ARG A 84 1.47 14.58 9.87
N ARG A 85 1.51 14.11 11.11
CA ARG A 85 0.56 14.55 12.14
C ARG A 85 0.97 15.96 12.62
N PRO A 86 0.11 16.98 12.53
CA PRO A 86 0.40 18.28 13.10
C PRO A 86 0.50 18.18 14.62
N ARG A 87 1.31 19.06 15.25
CA ARG A 87 1.44 19.15 16.70
C ARG A 87 1.17 20.59 17.14
N PHE A 88 0.58 20.75 18.30
CA PHE A 88 0.45 22.03 19.00
C PHE A 88 1.02 21.86 20.40
N LEU A 89 2.06 22.63 20.76
CA LEU A 89 2.73 22.58 22.07
C LEU A 89 2.97 21.12 22.55
N PHE A 90 3.68 20.32 21.73
CA PHE A 90 3.96 18.89 21.92
C PHE A 90 2.77 17.93 21.85
N ILE A 91 1.52 18.42 21.87
CA ILE A 91 0.30 17.61 21.76
C ILE A 91 0.04 17.27 20.28
N PRO A 92 -0.06 15.97 19.90
CA PRO A 92 -0.39 15.56 18.55
C PRO A 92 -1.87 15.84 18.22
N LEU A 93 -2.13 16.68 17.22
CA LEU A 93 -3.47 17.00 16.72
C LEU A 93 -4.00 15.92 15.75
N PRO A 94 -5.32 15.91 15.43
CA PRO A 94 -5.85 15.08 14.36
C PRO A 94 -5.13 15.33 13.02
N ARG A 95 -5.04 14.28 12.18
CA ARG A 95 -4.45 14.43 10.84
C ARG A 95 -5.41 15.24 9.95
N ARG A 96 -4.83 16.11 9.11
CA ARG A 96 -5.59 16.92 8.14
C ARG A 96 -6.14 16.13 6.96
N SER A 97 -5.69 14.89 6.76
CA SER A 97 -6.12 14.01 5.67
C SER A 97 -6.23 12.57 6.16
N SER A 98 -7.20 11.84 5.60
CA SER A 98 -7.43 10.41 5.81
C SER A 98 -6.65 9.52 4.84
N ALA A 99 -5.81 10.12 3.99
CA ALA A 99 -4.88 9.39 3.12
C ALA A 99 -4.07 8.36 3.91
N TYR A 100 -4.05 7.13 3.41
CA TYR A 100 -3.42 6.00 4.09
C TYR A 100 -2.94 4.93 3.12
N GLY A 101 -1.86 4.25 3.49
CA GLY A 101 -1.39 3.05 2.81
C GLY A 101 -0.56 3.31 1.56
N TYR A 102 -0.30 2.26 0.78
CA TYR A 102 0.56 2.35 -0.41
C TYR A 102 0.02 3.36 -1.44
N ALA A 103 -1.30 3.42 -1.61
CA ALA A 103 -1.96 4.29 -2.58
C ALA A 103 -2.31 5.69 -2.06
N GLN A 104 -2.07 5.98 -0.77
CA GLN A 104 -2.52 7.21 -0.07
C GLN A 104 -4.00 7.55 -0.32
N ALA A 105 -4.85 6.54 -0.49
CA ALA A 105 -6.26 6.73 -0.78
C ALA A 105 -7.02 7.30 0.44
N GLN A 106 -7.80 8.36 0.22
CA GLN A 106 -8.69 8.93 1.22
C GLN A 106 -9.94 8.07 1.44
N ASP A 107 -10.52 8.14 2.64
CA ASP A 107 -11.69 7.31 3.02
C ASP A 107 -12.86 7.39 2.03
N PRO A 108 -13.29 8.58 1.53
CA PRO A 108 -14.43 8.66 0.62
C PRO A 108 -14.18 7.94 -0.71
N VAL A 109 -12.97 8.11 -1.28
CA VAL A 109 -12.61 7.51 -2.57
C VAL A 109 -12.39 6.00 -2.40
N TRP A 110 -11.78 5.56 -1.30
CA TRP A 110 -11.63 4.14 -0.98
C TRP A 110 -12.98 3.44 -0.82
N LYS A 111 -13.95 4.11 -0.17
CA LYS A 111 -15.32 3.59 -0.04
C LYS A 111 -16.02 3.47 -1.40
N ALA A 112 -15.85 4.47 -2.27
CA ALA A 112 -16.38 4.43 -3.63
C ALA A 112 -15.78 3.28 -4.44
N TYR A 113 -14.46 3.06 -4.34
CA TYR A 113 -13.77 1.92 -4.94
C TYR A 113 -14.34 0.59 -4.45
N ARG A 114 -14.40 0.36 -3.14
CA ARG A 114 -14.93 -0.89 -2.55
C ARG A 114 -16.34 -1.20 -3.03
N LYS A 115 -17.20 -0.16 -3.10
CA LYS A 115 -18.56 -0.26 -3.62
C LYS A 115 -18.55 -0.60 -5.12
N ALA A 116 -17.72 0.08 -5.91
CA ALA A 116 -17.65 -0.13 -7.35
C ALA A 116 -17.10 -1.51 -7.76
N THR A 117 -16.19 -2.08 -6.96
CA THR A 117 -15.61 -3.40 -7.24
C THR A 117 -16.34 -4.56 -6.56
N GLY A 118 -17.33 -4.28 -5.70
CA GLY A 118 -18.04 -5.30 -4.92
C GLY A 118 -17.16 -6.05 -3.91
N ARG A 119 -16.04 -5.44 -3.48
CA ARG A 119 -15.04 -6.09 -2.63
C ARG A 119 -15.01 -5.44 -1.24
N TRP A 120 -15.51 -6.16 -0.24
CA TRP A 120 -15.64 -5.65 1.12
C TRP A 120 -14.36 -5.81 1.95
N PHE A 121 -13.59 -6.87 1.74
CA PHE A 121 -12.37 -7.16 2.48
C PHE A 121 -11.12 -6.62 1.76
N LYS A 122 -11.10 -5.31 1.49
CA LYS A 122 -9.94 -4.63 0.87
C LYS A 122 -9.26 -3.70 1.88
N SER A 123 -7.94 -3.83 2.01
CA SER A 123 -7.09 -3.04 2.89
C SER A 123 -6.16 -2.10 2.13
N ARG A 124 -6.00 -0.88 2.62
CA ARG A 124 -5.04 0.10 2.08
C ARG A 124 -3.57 -0.26 2.37
N THR A 125 -3.36 -1.18 3.31
CA THR A 125 -2.03 -1.68 3.68
C THR A 125 -1.56 -2.79 2.76
N ASP A 126 -2.43 -3.38 1.95
CA ASP A 126 -2.07 -4.53 1.12
C ASP A 126 -1.69 -4.04 -0.27
N MET A 127 -0.60 -4.58 -0.82
CA MET A 127 -0.06 -4.10 -2.09
C MET A 127 -1.02 -4.39 -3.25
N ASP A 128 -1.54 -5.63 -3.37
CA ASP A 128 -2.59 -6.00 -4.33
C ASP A 128 -3.74 -4.99 -4.32
N ASP A 129 -4.36 -4.80 -3.16
CA ASP A 129 -5.52 -3.93 -3.00
C ASP A 129 -5.24 -2.48 -3.37
N SER A 130 -4.04 -2.01 -3.07
CA SER A 130 -3.59 -0.66 -3.38
C SER A 130 -3.32 -0.50 -4.87
N LEU A 131 -2.70 -1.48 -5.52
CA LEU A 131 -2.49 -1.49 -6.97
C LEU A 131 -3.84 -1.57 -7.70
N ASP A 132 -4.76 -2.46 -7.28
CA ASP A 132 -6.10 -2.60 -7.85
C ASP A 132 -6.88 -1.28 -7.72
N PHE A 133 -6.75 -0.57 -6.59
CA PHE A 133 -7.32 0.78 -6.41
C PHE A 133 -6.72 1.80 -7.37
N ILE A 134 -5.38 1.87 -7.48
CA ILE A 134 -4.71 2.80 -8.40
C ILE A 134 -5.15 2.49 -9.84
N GLY A 135 -5.18 1.22 -10.23
CA GLY A 135 -5.67 0.77 -11.53
C GLY A 135 -7.11 1.20 -11.80
N TRP A 136 -8.02 0.94 -10.86
CA TRP A 136 -9.41 1.38 -10.95
C TRP A 136 -9.56 2.89 -11.10
N TYR A 137 -8.83 3.68 -10.29
CA TYR A 137 -8.97 5.12 -10.30
C TYR A 137 -8.34 5.76 -11.54
N THR A 138 -7.20 5.25 -11.99
CA THR A 138 -6.56 5.68 -13.24
C THR A 138 -7.39 5.30 -14.47
N ASP A 139 -8.07 4.15 -14.47
CA ASP A 139 -9.05 3.81 -15.50
C ASP A 139 -10.26 4.74 -15.49
N ARG A 140 -10.75 5.13 -14.31
CA ARG A 140 -11.81 6.14 -14.21
C ARG A 140 -11.35 7.49 -14.76
N ILE A 141 -10.13 7.94 -14.41
CA ILE A 141 -9.53 9.17 -14.96
C ILE A 141 -9.45 9.10 -16.49
N HIS A 142 -8.96 7.98 -17.03
CA HIS A 142 -8.87 7.77 -18.48
C HIS A 142 -10.23 7.92 -19.16
N ARG A 143 -11.27 7.25 -18.64
CA ARG A 143 -12.63 7.32 -19.19
C ARG A 143 -13.26 8.70 -19.11
N GLU A 144 -12.98 9.45 -18.04
CA GLU A 144 -13.62 10.74 -17.75
C GLU A 144 -12.90 11.95 -18.34
N LEU A 145 -11.59 11.85 -18.56
CA LEU A 145 -10.72 12.94 -19.00
C LEU A 145 -9.98 12.65 -20.31
N GLY A 146 -10.04 11.42 -20.82
CA GLY A 146 -9.31 11.01 -22.03
C GLY A 146 -7.80 10.91 -21.84
N ILE A 147 -7.28 11.09 -20.63
CA ILE A 147 -5.84 11.03 -20.35
C ILE A 147 -5.34 9.61 -20.57
N SER A 148 -4.31 9.45 -21.40
CA SER A 148 -3.72 8.14 -21.67
C SER A 148 -3.17 7.50 -20.38
N LYS A 149 -3.38 6.19 -20.22
CA LYS A 149 -2.74 5.41 -19.13
C LYS A 149 -1.22 5.33 -19.29
N TRP A 150 -0.70 5.71 -20.46
CA TRP A 150 0.72 5.86 -20.78
C TRP A 150 1.24 7.30 -20.67
N ASP A 151 0.43 8.24 -20.15
CA ASP A 151 0.86 9.59 -19.79
C ASP A 151 0.88 9.72 -18.27
N PRO A 152 1.96 9.28 -17.59
CA PRO A 152 2.01 9.27 -16.14
C PRO A 152 1.94 10.68 -15.54
N ARG A 153 2.41 11.70 -16.29
CA ARG A 153 2.42 13.09 -15.84
C ARG A 153 1.01 13.60 -15.61
N HIS A 154 0.18 13.62 -16.65
CA HIS A 154 -1.19 14.13 -16.52
C HIS A 154 -2.06 13.17 -15.70
N LEU A 155 -1.80 11.86 -15.78
CA LEU A 155 -2.50 10.88 -14.95
C LEU A 155 -2.24 11.12 -13.47
N TYR A 156 -1.02 11.48 -13.09
CA TYR A 156 -0.66 11.78 -11.70
C TYR A 156 -1.30 13.09 -11.21
N ILE A 157 -1.29 14.13 -12.04
CA ILE A 157 -1.98 15.40 -11.71
C ILE A 157 -3.46 15.14 -11.45
N ALA A 158 -4.14 14.39 -12.33
CA ALA A 158 -5.54 14.03 -12.15
C ALA A 158 -5.78 13.09 -10.96
N TYR A 159 -4.81 12.23 -10.62
CA TYR A 159 -4.88 11.37 -9.44
C TYR A 159 -4.80 12.20 -8.14
N HIS A 160 -3.90 13.17 -8.10
CA HIS A 160 -3.68 14.06 -6.95
C HIS A 160 -4.84 15.04 -6.73
N GLU A 161 -5.22 15.78 -7.77
CA GLU A 161 -6.27 16.81 -7.71
C GLU A 161 -7.69 16.23 -7.78
N GLY A 162 -7.81 14.98 -8.23
CA GLY A 162 -9.07 14.39 -8.64
C GLY A 162 -9.57 14.91 -9.98
N ILE A 163 -10.56 14.20 -10.54
CA ILE A 163 -11.12 14.46 -11.88
C ILE A 163 -11.68 15.88 -12.01
N GLY A 164 -12.43 16.35 -11.00
CA GLY A 164 -12.97 17.70 -10.97
C GLY A 164 -11.87 18.77 -10.90
N GLY A 165 -10.89 18.58 -10.02
CA GLY A 165 -9.75 19.49 -9.86
C GLY A 165 -8.95 19.64 -11.15
N TYR A 166 -8.67 18.52 -11.84
CA TYR A 166 -7.99 18.54 -13.13
C TYR A 166 -8.75 19.38 -14.18
N ARG A 167 -10.09 19.21 -14.27
CA ARG A 167 -10.94 19.96 -15.23
C ARG A 167 -10.89 21.46 -15.00
N THR A 168 -10.70 21.92 -13.76
CA THR A 168 -10.58 23.37 -13.48
C THR A 168 -9.32 24.00 -14.06
N GLY A 169 -8.28 23.22 -14.37
CA GLY A 169 -7.02 23.73 -14.91
C GLY A 169 -6.11 24.46 -13.91
N ARG A 170 -6.53 24.64 -12.65
CA ARG A 170 -5.76 25.36 -11.62
C ARG A 170 -4.36 24.78 -11.38
N TRP A 171 -4.22 23.45 -11.51
CA TRP A 171 -2.95 22.72 -11.41
C TRP A 171 -1.83 23.25 -12.32
N ARG A 172 -2.17 23.96 -13.41
CA ARG A 172 -1.18 24.55 -14.34
C ARG A 172 -0.34 25.65 -13.68
N HIS A 173 -0.79 26.19 -12.56
CA HIS A 173 -0.10 27.23 -11.81
C HIS A 173 0.48 26.71 -10.48
N GLU A 174 0.41 25.40 -10.24
CA GLU A 174 0.94 24.77 -9.03
C GLU A 174 2.30 24.13 -9.33
N ASP A 175 3.35 24.95 -9.34
CA ASP A 175 4.70 24.53 -9.77
C ASP A 175 5.20 23.27 -9.05
N GLY A 176 4.96 23.16 -7.74
CA GLY A 176 5.35 21.98 -6.96
C GLY A 176 4.62 20.69 -7.39
N LEU A 177 3.36 20.80 -7.84
CA LEU A 177 2.61 19.67 -8.40
C LEU A 177 3.14 19.30 -9.79
N LEU A 178 3.44 20.30 -10.63
CA LEU A 178 4.01 20.08 -11.95
C LEU A 178 5.39 19.39 -11.87
N GLU A 179 6.24 19.83 -10.95
CA GLU A 179 7.55 19.21 -10.68
C GLU A 179 7.37 17.78 -10.18
N THR A 180 6.45 17.57 -9.23
CA THR A 180 6.14 16.24 -8.72
C THR A 180 5.67 15.30 -9.85
N ALA A 181 4.76 15.77 -10.70
CA ALA A 181 4.24 14.99 -11.81
C ALA A 181 5.32 14.67 -12.85
N ALA A 182 6.25 15.60 -13.09
CA ALA A 182 7.41 15.35 -13.95
C ALA A 182 8.35 14.28 -13.35
N ALA A 183 8.58 14.31 -12.03
CA ALA A 183 9.37 13.27 -11.36
C ALA A 183 8.70 11.88 -11.44
N VAL A 184 7.37 11.82 -11.32
CA VAL A 184 6.59 10.57 -11.50
C VAL A 184 6.71 10.04 -12.93
N ASP A 185 6.60 10.90 -13.93
CA ASP A 185 6.78 10.53 -15.34
C ASP A 185 8.20 10.01 -15.62
N HIS A 186 9.23 10.72 -15.14
CA HIS A 186 10.60 10.26 -15.23
C HIS A 186 10.77 8.85 -14.63
N ARG A 187 10.29 8.65 -13.41
CA ARG A 187 10.35 7.36 -12.72
C ARG A 187 9.61 6.26 -13.49
N ALA A 188 8.42 6.55 -14.00
CA ALA A 188 7.63 5.58 -14.77
C ALA A 188 8.38 5.17 -16.05
N ARG A 189 9.09 6.09 -16.71
CA ARG A 189 9.93 5.78 -17.88
C ARG A 189 11.14 4.93 -17.51
N GLU A 190 11.83 5.25 -16.42
CA GLU A 190 12.96 4.45 -15.90
C GLU A 190 12.52 3.01 -15.62
N TYR A 191 11.45 2.85 -14.85
CA TYR A 191 10.85 1.55 -14.56
C TYR A 191 10.43 0.82 -15.83
N GLY A 192 9.82 1.51 -16.80
CA GLY A 192 9.46 0.89 -18.09
C GLY A 192 10.68 0.36 -18.84
N ALA A 193 11.79 1.11 -18.84
CA ALA A 193 13.04 0.67 -19.47
C ALA A 193 13.72 -0.49 -18.73
N GLN A 194 13.64 -0.51 -17.40
CA GLN A 194 14.16 -1.60 -16.57
C GLN A 194 13.32 -2.87 -16.71
N LEU A 195 11.99 -2.75 -16.73
CA LEU A 195 11.07 -3.89 -16.76
C LEU A 195 11.29 -4.81 -17.96
N ARG A 196 11.66 -4.24 -19.11
CA ARG A 196 12.02 -4.99 -20.34
C ARG A 196 13.29 -5.84 -20.21
N ARG A 197 14.10 -5.60 -19.16
CA ARG A 197 15.39 -6.23 -18.92
C ARG A 197 15.42 -7.07 -17.65
N CYS A 198 14.31 -7.14 -16.89
CA CYS A 198 14.21 -8.07 -15.78
C CYS A 198 14.31 -9.49 -16.34
N ARG A 199 15.11 -10.33 -15.68
CA ARG A 199 15.37 -11.72 -16.09
C ARG A 199 14.57 -12.67 -15.24
#